data_AF-A0A1X7FP31-F1
#
_entry.id   AF-A0A1X7FP31-F1
#
_cell.length_a   1.000
_cell.length_b   1.000
_cell.length_c   1.000
_cell.angle_alpha   90.00
_cell.angle_beta   90.00
_cell.angle_gamma   90.00
#
_symmetry.space_group_name_H-M   'P 1'
#
loop_
_entity.id
_entity.type
_entity.pdbx_description
1 polymer ?
#
loop_
_entity_poly.entity_id
_entity_poly.type
_entity_poly.pdbx_seq_one_letter_code
_entity_poly.pdbx_strand_id
1 'polypeptide(L)'
;MAVSSSTPQLEETWIAVQFQLAGLTTEFEGDIPDVVRHALDDAYAAINGEYRNLPSMYPDDGEVEAPAYDVCEIDEALLESDGRLVVAISFASGGDFTQEAIGELKALCCEKFAEAAAVHGIACVFTGIERWRRLTYVEHEVVEAVEAH
;
A
#
# COMPACT_ATOMS: atom_id res chain seq x y z
N MET A 1 -28.24 25.81 19.43
CA MET A 1 -27.41 24.58 19.49
C MET A 1 -27.05 24.26 18.07
N ALA A 2 -25.77 24.32 17.69
CA ALA A 2 -25.33 23.96 16.35
C ALA A 2 -25.27 22.43 16.23
N VAL A 3 -25.84 21.87 15.17
CA VAL A 3 -25.69 20.46 14.82
C VAL A 3 -24.90 20.41 13.52
N SER A 4 -23.59 20.19 13.62
CA SER A 4 -22.75 19.85 12.48
C SER A 4 -22.83 18.34 12.23
N SER A 5 -23.12 17.96 10.99
CA SER A 5 -23.05 16.57 10.54
C SER A 5 -22.48 16.58 9.13
N SER A 6 -21.26 16.10 8.95
CA SER A 6 -20.84 15.61 7.64
C SER A 6 -20.19 14.23 7.75
N THR A 7 -20.53 13.39 6.79
CA THR A 7 -20.01 12.03 6.68
C THR A 7 -18.67 12.10 5.97
N PRO A 8 -17.59 11.50 6.53
CA PRO A 8 -16.30 11.49 5.86
C PRO A 8 -16.40 10.77 4.51
N GLN A 9 -15.82 11.35 3.47
CA GLN A 9 -15.71 10.75 2.14
C GLN A 9 -14.34 10.10 1.99
N LEU A 10 -14.30 8.86 1.51
CA LEU A 10 -13.05 8.18 1.18
C LEU A 10 -12.50 8.78 -0.11
N GLU A 11 -11.28 9.33 -0.06
CA GLU A 11 -10.58 9.79 -1.25
C GLU A 11 -9.73 8.68 -1.84
N GLU A 12 -9.01 7.96 -0.98
CA GLU A 12 -8.01 6.99 -1.41
C GLU A 12 -7.69 6.00 -0.29
N THR A 13 -7.41 4.75 -0.67
CA THR A 13 -6.92 3.71 0.22
C THR A 13 -5.60 3.20 -0.32
N TRP A 14 -4.65 2.94 0.57
CA TRP A 14 -3.41 2.26 0.26
C TRP A 14 -3.29 0.98 1.05
N ILE A 15 -2.64 0.00 0.46
CA ILE A 15 -2.05 -1.11 1.19
C ILE A 15 -0.56 -1.20 0.88
N ALA A 16 0.26 -1.59 1.85
CA ALA A 16 1.67 -1.90 1.66
C ALA A 16 1.93 -3.35 2.07
N VAL A 17 2.43 -4.17 1.15
CA VAL A 17 2.85 -5.55 1.44
C VAL A 17 4.33 -5.54 1.80
N GLN A 18 4.64 -5.90 3.05
CA GLN A 18 5.95 -5.69 3.66
C GLN A 18 6.78 -6.97 3.79
N PHE A 19 8.07 -6.85 3.49
CA PHE A 19 9.04 -7.93 3.57
C PHE A 19 10.30 -7.50 4.30
N GLN A 20 10.82 -8.37 5.15
CA GLN A 20 12.16 -8.26 5.72
C GLN A 20 13.14 -9.04 4.86
N LEU A 21 14.15 -8.34 4.33
CA LEU A 21 15.27 -8.95 3.61
C LEU A 21 16.48 -9.10 4.54
N ALA A 22 17.18 -10.23 4.43
CA ALA A 22 18.37 -10.50 5.24
C ALA A 22 19.42 -9.40 5.05
N GLY A 23 19.99 -8.91 6.16
CA GLY A 23 20.95 -7.80 6.17
C GLY A 23 20.35 -6.45 6.53
N LEU A 24 19.02 -6.33 6.61
CA LEU A 24 18.32 -5.14 7.10
C LEU A 24 17.99 -5.33 8.60
N THR A 25 18.82 -4.77 9.48
CA THR A 25 18.55 -4.62 10.91
C THR A 25 18.18 -3.17 11.22
N THR A 26 17.47 -2.90 12.31
CA THR A 26 17.16 -1.51 12.72
C THR A 26 18.37 -0.69 13.12
N GLU A 27 19.47 -1.37 13.47
CA GLU A 27 20.77 -0.74 13.74
C GLU A 27 21.59 -0.53 12.45
N PHE A 28 21.01 -0.76 11.28
CA PHE A 28 21.70 -0.57 10.01
C PHE A 28 21.91 0.92 9.74
N GLU A 29 23.10 1.41 10.09
CA GLU A 29 23.58 2.74 9.73
C GLU A 29 24.34 2.65 8.41
N GLY A 30 23.73 3.12 7.31
CA GLY A 30 24.38 3.17 6.01
C GLY A 30 23.42 3.10 4.83
N ASP A 31 23.99 3.07 3.63
CA ASP A 31 23.22 2.88 2.39
C ASP A 31 22.74 1.43 2.26
N ILE A 32 21.55 1.26 1.71
CA ILE A 32 20.96 -0.06 1.41
C ILE A 32 21.97 -0.88 0.60
N PRO A 33 22.28 -2.14 1.00
CA PRO A 33 23.17 -2.98 0.21
C PRO A 33 22.65 -3.13 -1.22
N ASP A 34 23.53 -3.01 -2.22
CA ASP A 34 23.13 -3.12 -3.64
C ASP A 34 22.36 -4.42 -3.93
N VAL A 35 22.70 -5.50 -3.24
CA VAL A 35 22.00 -6.79 -3.34
C VAL A 35 20.53 -6.72 -2.92
N VAL A 36 20.22 -5.92 -1.89
CA VAL A 36 18.85 -5.69 -1.41
C VAL A 36 18.12 -4.78 -2.39
N ARG A 37 18.79 -3.73 -2.89
CA ARG A 37 18.23 -2.81 -3.88
C ARG A 37 17.90 -3.54 -5.19
N HIS A 38 18.81 -4.36 -5.71
CA HIS A 38 18.54 -5.15 -6.91
C HIS A 38 17.41 -6.17 -6.70
N ALA A 39 17.34 -6.84 -5.54
CA ALA A 39 16.23 -7.73 -5.25
C ALA A 39 14.89 -7.00 -5.18
N LEU A 40 14.86 -5.78 -4.65
CA LEU A 40 13.67 -4.92 -4.63
C LEU A 40 13.27 -4.50 -6.05
N ASP A 41 14.23 -4.02 -6.85
CA ASP A 41 14.01 -3.57 -8.23
C ASP A 41 13.46 -4.72 -9.10
N ASP A 42 14.06 -5.91 -9.00
CA ASP A 42 13.63 -7.11 -9.72
C ASP A 42 12.21 -7.55 -9.31
N ALA A 43 11.92 -7.57 -8.00
CA ALA A 43 10.59 -7.89 -7.49
C ALA A 43 9.56 -6.87 -7.97
N TYR A 44 9.87 -5.57 -7.89
CA TYR A 44 8.99 -4.50 -8.33
C TYR A 44 8.67 -4.62 -9.83
N ALA A 45 9.69 -4.82 -10.66
CA ALA A 45 9.52 -4.99 -12.10
C ALA A 45 8.61 -6.18 -12.43
N ALA A 46 8.82 -7.33 -11.77
CA ALA A 46 7.99 -8.52 -11.97
C ALA A 46 6.53 -8.29 -11.52
N ILE A 47 6.34 -7.68 -10.34
CA ILE A 47 5.00 -7.41 -9.79
C ILE A 47 4.25 -6.40 -10.66
N ASN A 48 4.90 -5.31 -11.07
CA ASN A 48 4.32 -4.31 -11.97
C ASN A 48 3.90 -4.91 -13.32
N GLY A 49 4.63 -5.93 -13.81
CA GLY A 49 4.28 -6.66 -15.04
C GLY A 49 3.08 -7.60 -14.91
N GLU A 50 2.77 -8.07 -13.70
CA GLU A 50 1.83 -9.18 -13.50
C GLU A 50 0.56 -8.81 -12.71
N TYR A 51 0.59 -7.78 -11.86
CA TYR A 51 -0.55 -7.46 -10.97
C TYR A 51 -1.83 -7.11 -11.74
N ARG A 52 -1.71 -6.58 -12.97
CA ARG A 52 -2.87 -6.27 -13.82
C ARG A 52 -3.61 -7.51 -14.33
N ASN A 53 -3.01 -8.69 -14.21
CA ASN A 53 -3.64 -9.95 -14.60
C ASN A 53 -4.39 -10.62 -13.44
N LEU A 54 -4.42 -9.99 -12.25
CA LEU A 54 -5.10 -10.53 -11.09
C LEU A 54 -6.63 -10.54 -11.30
N PRO A 55 -7.34 -11.60 -10.89
CA PRO A 55 -8.79 -11.68 -11.05
C PRO A 55 -9.55 -10.52 -10.41
N SER A 56 -9.11 -10.01 -9.26
CA SER A 56 -9.73 -8.87 -8.57
C SER A 56 -9.47 -7.50 -9.21
N MET A 57 -8.65 -7.44 -10.27
CA MET A 57 -8.25 -6.18 -10.89
C MET A 57 -9.40 -5.48 -11.62
N TYR A 58 -10.33 -6.28 -12.16
CA TYR A 58 -11.50 -5.81 -12.90
C TYR A 58 -12.75 -6.51 -12.35
N PRO A 59 -13.30 -6.04 -11.21
CA PRO A 59 -14.53 -6.61 -10.67
C PRO A 59 -15.69 -6.35 -11.65
N ASP A 60 -16.26 -7.42 -12.23
CA ASP A 60 -17.41 -7.37 -13.13
C ASP A 60 -18.69 -6.85 -12.42
N ASP A 61 -19.28 -5.76 -12.92
CA ASP A 61 -20.72 -5.60 -13.21
C ASP A 61 -20.96 -4.25 -13.94
N GLY A 62 -20.55 -4.17 -15.21
CA GLY A 62 -20.94 -3.09 -16.13
C GLY A 62 -20.02 -1.86 -16.20
N GLU A 63 -19.37 -1.67 -17.35
CA GLU A 63 -18.77 -0.41 -17.82
C GLU A 63 -17.46 0.11 -17.17
N VAL A 64 -16.82 -0.60 -16.23
CA VAL A 64 -15.55 -0.11 -15.67
C VAL A 64 -14.35 -0.65 -16.46
N GLU A 65 -13.84 0.13 -17.42
CA GLU A 65 -12.58 -0.12 -18.14
C GLU A 65 -11.32 0.24 -17.31
N ALA A 66 -11.50 0.74 -16.08
CA ALA A 66 -10.42 1.21 -15.21
C ALA A 66 -9.98 0.15 -14.19
N PRO A 67 -8.67 0.04 -13.90
CA PRO A 67 -8.15 -0.87 -12.88
C PRO A 67 -8.69 -0.53 -11.48
N ALA A 68 -8.96 -1.54 -10.67
CA ALA A 68 -9.43 -1.36 -9.28
C ALA A 68 -8.37 -0.73 -8.36
N TYR A 69 -7.09 -0.93 -8.67
CA TYR A 69 -5.95 -0.41 -7.93
C TYR A 69 -4.72 -0.31 -8.84
N ASP A 70 -3.80 0.59 -8.52
CA ASP A 70 -2.52 0.74 -9.21
C ASP A 70 -1.37 0.51 -8.23
N VAL A 71 -0.26 -0.05 -8.74
CA VAL A 71 0.99 -0.13 -7.97
C VAL A 71 1.59 1.27 -7.85
N CYS A 72 2.05 1.62 -6.65
CA CYS A 72 2.71 2.89 -6.39
C CYS A 72 4.22 2.73 -6.47
N GLU A 73 4.88 3.70 -7.10
CA GLU A 73 6.29 3.98 -6.81
C GLU A 73 6.35 4.70 -5.46
N ILE A 74 6.90 4.06 -4.43
CA ILE A 74 7.18 4.75 -3.16
C ILE A 74 8.61 5.29 -3.25
N ASP A 75 8.78 6.59 -3.03
CA ASP A 75 10.11 7.25 -2.99
C ASP A 75 11.01 6.72 -1.87
N GLU A 76 10.43 6.15 -0.81
CA GLU A 76 11.13 5.57 0.34
C GLU A 76 11.17 4.04 0.25
N ALA A 77 12.31 3.50 -0.19
CA ALA A 77 12.54 2.07 -0.38
C ALA A 77 12.56 1.25 0.93
N LEU A 78 12.68 1.91 2.09
CA LEU A 78 12.73 1.27 3.41
C LEU A 78 11.79 1.94 4.40
N LEU A 79 11.06 1.10 5.14
CA LEU A 79 10.18 1.50 6.22
C LEU A 79 10.64 0.83 7.50
N GLU A 80 10.50 1.50 8.65
CA GLU A 80 10.60 0.85 9.95
C GLU A 80 9.24 0.27 10.33
N SER A 81 9.19 -1.02 10.62
CA SER A 81 8.00 -1.71 11.13
C SER A 81 8.39 -2.69 12.24
N ASP A 82 7.77 -2.57 13.41
CA ASP A 82 8.04 -3.38 14.61
C ASP A 82 9.53 -3.49 15.00
N GLY A 83 10.28 -2.39 14.87
CA GLY A 83 11.71 -2.37 15.18
C GLY A 83 12.55 -3.18 14.18
N ARG A 84 12.08 -3.32 12.93
CA ARG A 84 12.79 -3.91 11.79
C ARG A 84 12.72 -2.99 10.58
N LEU A 85 13.77 -2.99 9.77
CA LEU A 85 13.72 -2.39 8.45
C LEU A 85 13.06 -3.37 7.48
N VAL A 86 12.01 -2.90 6.82
CA VAL A 86 11.25 -3.66 5.82
C VAL A 86 11.25 -2.91 4.49
N VAL A 87 11.21 -3.66 3.40
CA VAL A 87 10.84 -3.15 2.09
C VAL A 87 9.34 -3.36 1.88
N ALA A 88 8.71 -2.52 1.08
CA ALA A 88 7.30 -2.65 0.78
C ALA A 88 6.98 -2.38 -0.68
N ILE A 89 5.92 -3.02 -1.17
CA ILE A 89 5.24 -2.59 -2.38
C ILE A 89 3.84 -2.15 -2.01
N SER A 90 3.51 -0.94 -2.45
CA SER A 90 2.22 -0.31 -2.18
C SER A 90 1.32 -0.34 -3.40
N PHE A 91 0.02 -0.42 -3.10
CA PHE A 91 -1.05 -0.30 -4.08
C PHE A 91 -2.03 0.75 -3.60
N ALA A 92 -2.46 1.64 -4.49
CA ALA A 92 -3.46 2.66 -4.24
C ALA A 92 -4.77 2.32 -4.95
N SER A 93 -5.89 2.68 -4.33
CA SER A 93 -7.23 2.55 -4.91
C SER A 93 -8.08 3.74 -4.50
N GLY A 94 -8.96 4.20 -5.39
CA GLY A 94 -10.03 5.15 -5.04
C GLY A 94 -11.13 4.53 -4.18
N GLY A 95 -11.11 3.21 -3.98
CA GLY A 95 -12.05 2.46 -3.15
C GLY A 95 -11.36 1.67 -2.04
N ASP A 96 -12.16 0.94 -1.28
CA ASP A 96 -11.65 -0.01 -0.31
C ASP A 96 -11.22 -1.32 -1.00
N PHE A 97 -10.02 -1.82 -0.66
CA PHE A 97 -9.60 -3.15 -1.06
C PHE A 97 -10.49 -4.23 -0.46
N THR A 98 -10.90 -5.19 -1.29
CA THR A 98 -11.58 -6.42 -0.87
C THR A 98 -10.58 -7.38 -0.22
N GLN A 99 -11.08 -8.33 0.58
CA GLN A 99 -10.25 -9.40 1.16
C GLN A 99 -9.59 -10.26 0.07
N GLU A 100 -10.30 -10.49 -1.03
CA GLU A 100 -9.81 -11.25 -2.19
C GLU A 100 -8.66 -10.53 -2.87
N ALA A 101 -8.79 -9.22 -3.14
CA ALA A 101 -7.73 -8.41 -3.72
C ALA A 101 -6.47 -8.39 -2.84
N ILE A 102 -6.63 -8.24 -1.53
CA ILE A 102 -5.50 -8.29 -0.58
C ILE A 102 -4.82 -9.66 -0.61
N GLY A 103 -5.61 -10.75 -0.70
CA GLY A 103 -5.09 -12.11 -0.78
C GLY A 103 -4.27 -12.35 -2.04
N GLU A 104 -4.78 -11.91 -3.19
CA GLU A 104 -4.11 -12.01 -4.49
C GLU A 104 -2.82 -11.20 -4.56
N LEU A 105 -2.88 -9.93 -4.13
CA LEU A 105 -1.71 -9.06 -4.06
C LEU A 105 -0.64 -9.62 -3.13
N LYS A 106 -1.04 -10.11 -1.95
CA LYS A 106 -0.11 -10.79 -1.04
C LYS A 106 0.55 -12.00 -1.70
N ALA A 107 -0.23 -12.87 -2.37
CA ALA A 107 0.29 -14.07 -2.99
C ALA A 107 1.32 -13.72 -4.07
N LEU A 108 0.97 -12.80 -4.97
CA LEU A 108 1.86 -12.31 -6.02
C LEU A 108 3.13 -11.70 -5.44
N CYS A 109 3.01 -10.78 -4.48
CA CYS A 109 4.17 -10.15 -3.86
C CYS A 109 5.08 -11.18 -3.18
N CYS A 110 4.52 -12.12 -2.42
CA CYS A 110 5.31 -13.17 -1.76
C CYS A 110 6.08 -14.02 -2.75
N GLU A 111 5.45 -14.43 -3.85
CA GLU A 111 6.09 -15.22 -4.90
C GLU A 111 7.26 -14.44 -5.53
N LYS A 112 7.01 -13.22 -6.02
CA LYS A 112 8.03 -12.45 -6.74
C LYS A 112 9.17 -11.96 -5.85
N PHE A 113 8.89 -11.58 -4.60
CA PHE A 113 9.95 -11.26 -3.65
C PHE A 113 10.79 -12.48 -3.29
N ALA A 114 10.19 -13.66 -3.13
CA ALA A 114 10.94 -14.88 -2.85
C ALA A 114 11.84 -15.27 -4.04
N GLU A 115 11.34 -15.16 -5.27
CA GLU A 115 12.11 -15.39 -6.49
C GLU A 115 13.29 -14.41 -6.61
N ALA A 116 13.04 -13.11 -6.49
CA ALA A 116 14.08 -12.09 -6.59
C ALA A 116 15.13 -12.25 -5.47
N ALA A 117 14.70 -12.45 -4.23
CA ALA A 117 15.60 -12.67 -3.11
C ALA A 117 16.49 -13.93 -3.31
N ALA A 118 15.92 -15.00 -3.87
CA ALA A 118 16.66 -16.23 -4.16
C ALA A 118 17.73 -16.04 -5.25
N VAL A 119 17.45 -15.26 -6.30
CA VAL A 119 18.44 -14.90 -7.35
C VAL A 119 19.67 -14.22 -6.74
N HIS A 120 19.44 -13.37 -5.74
CA HIS A 120 20.47 -12.59 -5.05
C HIS A 120 21.04 -13.29 -3.80
N GLY A 121 20.56 -14.50 -3.48
CA GLY A 121 21.05 -15.30 -2.36
C GLY A 121 20.72 -14.75 -0.97
N ILE A 122 19.69 -13.91 -0.84
CA ILE A 122 19.24 -13.33 0.43
C ILE A 122 17.96 -14.01 0.90
N ALA A 123 17.78 -14.13 2.22
CA ALA A 123 16.53 -14.62 2.78
C ALA A 123 15.48 -13.49 2.74
N CYS A 124 14.24 -13.84 2.40
CA CYS A 124 13.10 -12.93 2.41
C CYS A 124 12.02 -13.50 3.33
N VAL A 125 11.49 -12.65 4.20
CA VAL A 125 10.44 -13.01 5.16
C VAL A 125 9.29 -12.03 4.99
N PHE A 126 8.09 -12.54 4.73
CA PHE A 126 6.88 -11.71 4.77
C PHE A 126 6.62 -11.23 6.20
N THR A 127 6.47 -9.92 6.37
CA THR A 127 6.30 -9.29 7.68
C THR A 127 4.83 -8.96 7.95
N GLY A 128 4.13 -8.40 6.97
CA GLY A 128 2.77 -7.92 7.19
C GLY A 128 2.17 -7.19 6.01
N ILE A 129 0.94 -6.70 6.22
CA ILE A 129 0.27 -5.79 5.32
C ILE A 129 -0.24 -4.63 6.16
N GLU A 130 0.17 -3.43 5.81
CA GLU A 130 -0.35 -2.20 6.40
C GLU A 130 -1.37 -1.56 5.46
N ARG A 131 -2.34 -0.84 6.04
CA ARG A 131 -3.42 -0.18 5.30
C ARG A 131 -3.61 1.24 5.80
N TRP A 132 -3.70 2.17 4.87
CA TRP A 132 -4.02 3.57 5.15
C TRP A 132 -5.24 4.00 4.36
N ARG A 133 -6.01 4.94 4.92
CA ARG A 133 -7.17 5.55 4.28
C ARG A 133 -7.04 7.05 4.41
N ARG A 134 -7.23 7.76 3.29
CA ARG A 134 -7.35 9.21 3.26
C ARG A 134 -8.82 9.57 3.16
N LEU A 135 -9.28 10.29 4.17
CA LEU A 135 -10.66 10.71 4.30
C LEU A 135 -10.72 12.24 4.27
N THR A 136 -11.69 12.79 3.54
CA THR A 136 -12.00 14.23 3.56
C THR A 136 -13.30 14.50 4.30
N TYR A 137 -13.31 15.58 5.07
CA TYR A 137 -14.43 16.05 5.87
C TYR A 137 -14.68 17.53 5.58
N VAL A 138 -15.96 17.91 5.46
CA VAL A 138 -16.38 19.30 5.25
C VAL A 138 -17.28 19.71 6.41
N GLU A 139 -16.82 20.64 7.26
CA GLU A 139 -17.63 21.15 8.35
C GLU A 139 -18.49 22.33 7.90
N HIS A 140 -19.75 22.37 8.34
CA HIS A 140 -20.64 23.51 8.16
C HIS A 140 -21.12 24.00 9.52
N GLU A 141 -20.61 25.15 9.96
CA GLU A 141 -21.14 25.84 11.15
C GLU A 141 -22.25 26.81 10.75
N VAL A 142 -23.44 26.65 11.34
CA VAL A 142 -24.54 27.62 11.20
C VAL A 142 -24.49 28.56 12.40
N VAL A 143 -24.15 29.82 12.15
CA VAL A 143 -24.17 30.89 13.17
C VAL A 143 -25.49 31.64 13.06
N GLU A 144 -26.39 31.43 14.02
CA GLU A 144 -27.63 32.20 14.14
C GLU A 144 -27.34 33.51 14.89
N ALA A 145 -27.65 34.65 14.25
CA ALA A 145 -27.60 35.95 14.92
C ALA A 145 -28.77 36.08 15.89
N VAL A 146 -28.48 36.26 17.18
CA VAL A 146 -29.50 36.59 18.18
C VAL A 146 -29.82 38.07 18.05
N GLU A 147 -31.02 38.41 17.58
CA GLU A 147 -31.50 39.80 17.61
C GLU A 147 -31.65 40.26 19.06
N ALA A 148 -30.90 41.30 19.45
CA ALA A 148 -31.03 41.94 20.75
C ALA A 148 -32.26 42.85 20.74
N HIS A 149 -33.22 42.57 21.63
CA HIS A 149 -34.38 43.42 21.92
C HIS A 149 -34.02 44.55 22.89
#